data_AF-A0AAU2LFZ3-F1
#
_entry.id   AF-A0AAU2LFZ3-F1
#
_cell.length_a   1.000
_cell.length_b   1.000
_cell.length_c   1.000
_cell.angle_alpha   90.00
_cell.angle_beta   90.00
_cell.angle_gamma   90.00
#
_symmetry.space_group_name_H-M   'P 1'
#
loop_
_entity.id
_entity.type
_entity.pdbx_description
1 polymer ?
#
loop_
_entity_poly.entity_id
_entity_poly.type
_entity_poly.pdbx_seq_one_letter_code
_entity_poly.pdbx_strand_id
1 'polypeptide(L)' 'MPEDPEELVDAIAVAVRAGDHRRIGLLLDRFKEVAGLSHLIRLRERLCGVSLLRG' A
#
# COMPACT_ATOMS: atom_id res chain seq x y z
N MET A 1 7.98 10.37 -8.51
CA MET A 1 7.11 9.84 -7.44
C MET A 1 6.10 8.97 -8.16
N PRO A 2 5.97 7.67 -7.78
CA PRO A 2 5.37 6.65 -8.64
C PRO A 2 3.94 7.00 -9.05
N GLU A 3 3.67 6.84 -10.34
CA GLU A 3 2.36 7.10 -10.96
C GLU A 3 1.55 5.82 -11.11
N ASP A 4 2.23 4.67 -11.12
CA ASP A 4 1.60 3.37 -11.22
C ASP A 4 0.94 2.94 -9.90
N PRO A 5 -0.35 2.56 -9.93
CA PRO A 5 -1.05 2.07 -8.74
C PRO A 5 -0.44 0.77 -8.20
N GLU A 6 0.22 -0.06 -9.01
CA GLU A 6 0.96 -1.23 -8.51
C GLU A 6 2.21 -0.86 -7.70
N GLU A 7 2.99 0.13 -8.15
CA GLU A 7 4.15 0.61 -7.39
C GLU A 7 3.73 1.28 -6.09
N LEU A 8 2.59 1.99 -6.09
CA LEU A 8 2.02 2.58 -4.88
C LEU A 8 1.63 1.51 -3.85
N VAL A 9 1.07 0.37 -4.28
CA VAL A 9 0.74 -0.75 -3.38
C VAL A 9 1.99 -1.27 -2.67
N ASP A 10 3.08 -1.50 -3.40
CA ASP A 10 4.31 -2.03 -2.81
C ASP A 10 4.99 -0.98 -1.91
N ALA A 11 5.01 0.30 -2.33
CA ALA A 11 5.51 1.39 -1.50
C ALA A 11 4.72 1.59 -0.20
N ILE A 12 3.38 1.44 -0.22
CA ILE A 12 2.55 1.49 0.99
C ILE A 12 2.89 0.31 1.89
N ALA A 13 3.02 -0.90 1.35
CA ALA A 13 3.40 -2.08 2.14
C ALA A 13 4.77 -1.92 2.80
N VAL A 14 5.75 -1.34 2.11
CA VAL A 14 7.07 -1.02 2.67
C VAL A 14 6.97 0.03 3.77
N ALA A 15 6.20 1.11 3.56
CA ALA A 15 6.01 2.17 4.56
C ALA A 15 5.29 1.65 5.82
N VAL A 16 4.30 0.77 5.67
CA VAL A 16 3.62 0.09 6.78
C VAL A 16 4.59 -0.80 7.55
N ARG A 17 5.43 -1.59 6.86
CA ARG A 17 6.46 -2.43 7.51
C ARG A 17 7.49 -1.61 8.28
N ALA A 18 7.83 -0.43 7.77
CA ALA A 18 8.75 0.50 8.43
C ALA A 18 8.11 1.29 9.59
N GLY A 19 6.78 1.23 9.76
CA GLY A 19 6.05 2.03 10.75
C GLY A 19 6.06 3.53 10.43
N ASP A 20 6.29 3.90 9.16
CA ASP A 20 6.50 5.29 8.74
C ASP A 20 5.16 5.96 8.40
N HIS A 21 4.44 6.36 9.45
CA HIS A 21 3.07 6.88 9.36
C HIS A 21 2.93 8.12 8.47
N ARG A 22 3.96 8.98 8.43
CA ARG A 22 3.97 10.18 7.58
C ARG A 22 4.01 9.80 6.11
N ARG A 23 4.83 8.79 5.76
CA ARG A 23 4.97 8.30 4.39
C ARG A 23 3.74 7.51 3.95
N ILE A 24 3.12 6.75 4.85
CA ILE A 24 1.85 6.05 4.61
C ILE A 24 0.75 7.04 4.20
N GLY A 25 0.59 8.16 4.93
CA GLY A 25 -0.42 9.16 4.62
C GLY A 25 -0.28 9.76 3.22
N LEU A 26 0.96 10.13 2.83
CA LEU A 26 1.24 10.69 1.50
C LEU A 26 0.99 9.69 0.36
N LEU A 27 1.32 8.41 0.59
CA LEU A 27 1.13 7.37 -0.41
C LEU A 27 -0.35 7.00 -0.55
N LEU A 28 -1.10 6.95 0.56
CA LEU A 28 -2.54 6.70 0.54
C LEU A 28 -3.33 7.81 -0.15
N ASP A 29 -2.97 9.07 0.10
CA ASP A 29 -3.61 10.23 -0.54
C ASP A 29 -3.50 10.15 -2.06
N ARG A 30 -2.30 9.88 -2.56
CA ARG A 30 -2.06 9.67 -3.99
C ARG A 30 -2.72 8.39 -4.52
N PHE A 31 -2.69 7.30 -3.76
CA PHE A 31 -3.32 6.05 -4.15
C PHE A 31 -4.83 6.21 -4.33
N LYS A 32 -5.50 7.00 -3.49
CA LYS A 32 -6.93 7.29 -3.62
C LYS A 32 -7.28 7.99 -4.93
N GLU A 33 -6.38 8.78 -5.51
CA GLU A 33 -6.62 9.47 -6.79
C GLU A 33 -6.47 8.55 -8.01
N VAL A 34 -5.61 7.54 -7.95
CA VAL A 34 -5.27 6.69 -9.10
C VAL A 34 -5.75 5.25 -9.00
N ALA A 35 -6.17 4.79 -7.81
CA ALA A 35 -6.52 3.40 -7.56
C ALA A 35 -8.00 3.10 -7.83
N GLY A 36 -8.23 2.11 -8.69
CA GLY A 36 -9.51 1.40 -8.79
C GLY A 36 -9.70 0.34 -7.69
N LEU A 37 -10.92 -0.21 -7.61
CA LEU A 37 -11.32 -1.28 -6.68
C LEU A 37 -10.39 -2.50 -6.72
N SER A 38 -9.92 -2.89 -7.90
CA SER A 38 -8.95 -3.98 -8.09
C SER A 38 -7.64 -3.76 -7.33
N HIS A 39 -7.17 -2.51 -7.28
CA HIS A 39 -5.92 -2.15 -6.61
C HIS A 39 -6.09 -2.12 -5.09
N LEU A 40 -7.26 -1.71 -4.58
CA LEU A 40 -7.59 -1.78 -3.14
C LEU A 40 -7.64 -3.22 -2.64
N ILE A 41 -8.21 -4.14 -3.43
CA ILE A 41 -8.24 -5.57 -3.09
C ILE A 41 -6.82 -6.14 -3.03
N ARG A 42 -5.98 -5.84 -4.04
CA ARG A 42 -4.56 -6.23 -4.06
C ARG A 42 -3.78 -5.67 -2.88
N LEU A 43 -4.00 -4.40 -2.51
CA LEU A 43 -3.38 -3.80 -1.33
C LEU A 43 -3.75 -4.56 -0.06
N ARG A 44 -5.04 -4.89 0.10
CA ARG A 44 -5.51 -5.69 1.23
C ARG A 44 -4.84 -7.05 1.28
N GLU A 45 -4.75 -7.75 0.15
CA GLU A 45 -4.06 -9.06 0.08
C GLU A 45 -2.58 -8.93 0.40
N ARG A 46 -1.91 -7.89 -0.09
CA ARG A 46 -0.49 -7.63 0.17
C ARG A 46 -0.23 -7.32 1.64
N LEU A 47 -1.09 -6.54 2.29
CA LEU A 47 -0.96 -6.21 3.72
C LEU A 47 -1.35 -7.39 4.63
N CYS A 48 -2.39 -8.15 4.27
CA CYS A 48 -2.90 -9.28 5.04
C CYS A 48 -2.04 -10.55 4.87
N GLY A 49 -1.55 -10.82 3.65
CA GLY A 49 -0.60 -11.91 3.40
C GLY A 49 0.73 -11.73 4.15
N VAL A 50 1.09 -10.49 4.46
CA VAL A 50 2.23 -10.17 5.32
C VAL A 50 1.93 -10.42 6.80
N SER A 51 0.66 -10.37 7.22
CA SER A 51 0.25 -10.73 8.59
C SER A 51 0.23 -12.25 8.83
N LEU A 52 -0.07 -13.06 7.81
CA LEU A 52 -0.09 -14.54 7.94
C LEU A 52 1.31 -15.17 8.11
N LEU A 53 2.38 -14.48 7.73
CA LEU A 53 3.77 -14.93 7.97
C LEU A 53 4.27 -14.65 9.40
N ARG A 54 3.43 -14.05 10.26
CA ARG A 54 3.77 -13.70 11.64
C ARG A 54 2.89 -14.44 12.67
N GLY A 55 2.35 -15.59 12.29
CA GLY A 55 1.64 -16.54 13.16
C GLY A 55 2.48 -17.78 13.41
#